data_AF-A0A5R9F682-F1
#
_entry.id   AF-A0A5R9F682-F1
#
_cell.length_a   1.000
_cell.length_b   1.000
_cell.length_c   1.000
_cell.angle_alpha   90.00
_cell.angle_beta   90.00
_cell.angle_gamma   90.00
#
_symmetry.space_group_name_H-M   'P 1'
#
loop_
_entity.id
_entity.type
_entity.pdbx_description
1 polymer ?
#
loop_
_entity_poly.entity_id
_entity_poly.type
_entity_poly.pdbx_seq_one_letter_code
_entity_poly.pdbx_strand_id
1 'polypeptide(L)' 'MPFGNIGIPGLILILVIALIIFGPSKLPEIGKAFGNTLKEFKRATNDLVSTEKELPKEDDKRNSAS' A
#
# COMPACT_ATOMS: atom_id res chain seq x y z
N MET A 1 -32.90 -0.87 23.87
CA MET A 1 -33.18 -0.62 22.44
C MET A 1 -32.13 -1.36 21.60
N PRO A 2 -32.50 -2.23 20.64
CA PRO A 2 -31.63 -3.27 20.10
C PRO A 2 -30.73 -2.86 18.90
N PHE A 3 -30.59 -1.56 18.60
CA PHE A 3 -29.95 -1.11 17.35
C PHE A 3 -28.54 -0.52 17.51
N GLY A 4 -27.93 -0.60 18.70
CA GLY A 4 -26.64 0.02 18.99
C GLY A 4 -25.39 -0.67 18.41
N ASN A 5 -25.52 -1.84 17.77
CA ASN A 5 -24.38 -2.65 17.31
C ASN A 5 -24.38 -2.91 15.79
N ILE A 6 -24.92 -1.99 14.98
CA ILE A 6 -24.77 -2.02 13.51
C ILE A 6 -23.34 -1.59 13.14
N GLY A 7 -22.34 -2.31 13.64
CA GLY A 7 -20.94 -2.16 13.29
C GLY A 7 -20.55 -3.18 12.22
N ILE A 8 -19.49 -3.93 12.50
CA ILE A 8 -19.00 -5.05 11.68
C ILE A 8 -20.10 -6.00 11.19
N PRO A 9 -21.15 -6.35 11.97
CA PRO A 9 -22.23 -7.22 11.48
C PRO A 9 -22.99 -6.66 10.26
N GLY A 10 -23.21 -5.35 10.20
CA GLY A 10 -23.88 -4.70 9.06
C GLY A 10 -23.01 -4.71 7.81
N LEU A 11 -21.71 -4.49 7.97
CA LEU A 11 -20.74 -4.55 6.88
C LEU A 11 -20.68 -5.97 6.29
N ILE A 12 -20.66 -7.00 7.14
CA ILE A 12 -20.67 -8.40 6.72
C ILE A 12 -21.91 -8.72 5.89
N LEU A 13 -23.09 -8.24 6.28
CA LEU A 13 -24.32 -8.46 5.51
C LEU A 13 -24.22 -7.88 4.09
N ILE A 14 -23.72 -6.66 3.96
CA ILE A 14 -23.49 -6.01 2.65
C ILE A 14 -22.46 -6.81 1.84
N LEU A 15 -21.39 -7.26 2.49
CA LEU A 15 -20.33 -8.03 1.85
C LEU A 15 -20.86 -9.37 1.33
N VAL A 16 -21.72 -10.06 2.09
CA VAL A 16 -22.37 -11.30 1.63
C VAL A 16 -23.23 -11.06 0.39
N ILE A 17 -24.04 -10.01 0.35
CA ILE A 17 -24.85 -9.67 -0.84
C ILE A 17 -23.94 -9.38 -2.04
N ALA A 18 -22.90 -8.58 -1.84
CA ALA A 18 -21.92 -8.30 -2.89
C ALA A 18 -21.21 -9.58 -3.37
N LEU A 19 -20.89 -10.51 -2.47
CA LEU A 19 -20.30 -11.80 -2.81
C LEU A 19 -21.23 -12.75 -3.54
N ILE A 20 -22.55 -12.65 -3.35
CA ILE A 20 -23.50 -13.43 -4.15
C ILE A 20 -23.51 -12.93 -5.60
N ILE A 21 -23.44 -11.61 -5.80
CA ILE A 21 -23.45 -10.99 -7.13
C ILE A 21 -22.10 -11.18 -7.85
N PHE A 22 -21.00 -10.88 -7.16
CA PHE A 22 -19.66 -10.91 -7.74
C PHE A 22 -18.96 -12.27 -7.58
N GLY A 23 -19.32 -13.07 -6.58
CA GLY A 23 -18.66 -14.31 -6.23
C GLY A 23 -17.51 -14.13 -5.24
N PRO A 24 -17.31 -15.05 -4.27
CA PRO A 24 -16.22 -14.99 -3.28
C PRO A 24 -14.82 -15.06 -3.90
N SER A 25 -14.68 -15.68 -5.07
CA SER A 25 -13.40 -15.80 -5.76
C SER A 25 -12.92 -14.50 -6.41
N LYS A 26 -13.81 -13.53 -6.66
CA LYS A 26 -13.43 -12.25 -7.28
C LYS A 26 -12.65 -11.34 -6.34
N LEU A 27 -12.99 -11.31 -5.04
CA LEU A 27 -12.27 -10.50 -4.06
C LEU A 27 -10.76 -10.84 -3.97
N PRO A 28 -10.33 -12.11 -3.81
CA PRO A 28 -8.91 -12.45 -3.78
C PRO A 28 -8.23 -12.28 -5.15
N GLU A 29 -8.95 -12.45 -6.25
CA GLU A 29 -8.43 -12.20 -7.61
C GLU A 29 -8.08 -10.72 -7.81
N ILE A 30 -9.01 -9.82 -7.47
CA ILE A 30 -8.82 -8.36 -7.51
C ILE A 30 -7.74 -7.94 -6.50
N GLY A 31 -7.75 -8.50 -5.29
CA GLY A 31 -6.75 -8.22 -4.27
C GLY A 31 -5.33 -8.60 -4.70
N LYS A 32 -5.15 -9.73 -5.39
CA LYS A 32 -3.85 -10.13 -5.96
C LYS A 32 -3.39 -9.19 -7.06
N ALA A 33 -4.28 -8.83 -7.99
CA ALA A 33 -3.97 -7.89 -9.07
C ALA A 33 -3.59 -6.52 -8.52
N PHE A 34 -4.42 -5.95 -7.65
CA PHE A 34 -4.18 -4.66 -7.01
C PHE A 34 -2.95 -4.68 -6.11
N GLY A 35 -2.73 -5.78 -5.37
CA GLY A 35 -1.55 -5.97 -4.52
C GLY A 35 -0.24 -5.98 -5.30
N ASN A 36 -0.22 -6.58 -6.50
CA ASN A 36 0.94 -6.54 -7.38
C ASN A 36 1.21 -5.11 -7.86
N THR A 37 0.17 -4.37 -8.28
CA THR A 37 0.29 -2.95 -8.67
C THR A 37 0.79 -2.09 -7.52
N LEU A 38 0.24 -2.22 -6.32
CA LEU A 38 0.68 -1.52 -5.11
C LEU A 38 2.14 -1.84 -4.76
N LYS A 39 2.57 -3.11 -4.94
CA LYS A 39 3.94 -3.55 -4.67
C LYS A 39 4.94 -2.89 -5.64
N GLU A 40 4.59 -2.82 -6.92
CA GLU A 40 5.40 -2.13 -7.93
C GLU A 40 5.41 -0.62 -7.71
N PHE A 41 4.25 -0.02 -7.43
CA PHE A 41 4.13 1.40 -7.10
C PHE A 41 4.97 1.76 -5.87
N LYS A 42 4.94 0.93 -4.83
CA LYS A 42 5.77 1.11 -3.63
C LYS A 42 7.26 1.06 -3.97
N ARG A 43 7.69 0.11 -4.80
CA ARG A 43 9.10 -0.01 -5.22
C ARG A 43 9.54 1.23 -5.99
N ALA A 44 8.81 1.62 -7.03
CA ALA A 44 9.09 2.81 -7.81
C ALA A 44 9.15 4.07 -6.93
N THR A 45 8.18 4.24 -6.02
CA THR A 45 8.18 5.36 -5.08
C THR A 45 9.40 5.33 -4.16
N ASN A 46 9.80 4.16 -3.68
CA ASN A 46 10.95 4.02 -2.79
C ASN A 46 12.28 4.30 -3.51
N ASP A 47 12.39 3.91 -4.78
CA ASP A 47 13.56 4.19 -5.62
C ASP A 47 13.68 5.71 -5.86
N LEU A 48 12.56 6.38 -6.19
CA LEU A 48 12.52 7.84 -6.33
C LEU A 48 12.94 8.57 -5.05
N VAL A 49 12.43 8.14 -3.89
CA VAL A 49 12.77 8.72 -2.58
C VAL A 49 14.23 8.44 -2.19
N SER A 50 14.79 7.30 -2.64
CA SER A 50 16.17 6.92 -2.31
C SER A 50 17.18 7.70 -3.17
N THR A 51 16.86 7.98 -4.43
CA THR A 51 17.71 8.80 -5.32
C THR A 51 17.86 10.25 -4.84
N GLU A 52 16.86 10.82 -4.15
CA GLU A 52 16.98 12.15 -3.52
C GLU A 52 17.93 12.17 -2.29
N LYS A 53 18.23 11.00 -1.70
CA LYS A 53 19.12 10.89 -0.52
C LYS A 53 20.59 10.66 -0.85
N GLU A 54 20.94 10.45 -2.12
CA GLU A 54 22.32 10.27 -2.59
C GLU A 54 22.91 11.58 -3.15
N LEU A 55 22.64 12.73 -2.53
CA LEU A 55 23.55 13.85 -2.62
C LEU A 55 24.87 13.41 -1.93
N PRO A 56 26.01 13.39 -2.63
CA PRO A 56 27.29 13.08 -2.00
C PRO A 56 27.49 14.06 -0.85
N LYS A 57 27.65 13.55 0.37
CA LYS A 57 28.33 14.34 1.39
C LYS A 57 29.75 14.52 0.87
N GLU A 58 30.03 15.74 0.42
CA GLU A 58 31.36 16.22 0.05
C GLU A 58 32.25 16.23 1.30
N ASP A 59 32.70 15.04 1.69
CA ASP A 59 33.88 14.82 2.52
C ASP A 59 35.12 14.94 1.62
N ASP A 60 35.38 16.14 1.09
CA ASP A 60 36.68 16.46 0.48
C ASP A 60 37.67 16.87 1.58
N LYS A 61 38.47 15.88 1.98
CA LYS A 61 39.73 16.07 2.68
C LYS A 61 40.63 17.02 1.89
N ARG A 62 40.68 18.29 2.27
CA ARG A 62 41.85 19.16 2.05
C ARG A 62 42.64 19.37 3.33
N ASN A 63 43.16 18.26 3.84
CA ASN A 63 44.55 18.25 4.31
C ASN A 63 45.44 18.34 3.05
N SER A 64 45.63 19.54 2.54
CA SER A 64 46.62 19.81 1.50
C SER A 64 46.98 21.29 1.52
N ALA A 65 48.16 21.53 2.08
CA ALA A 65 49.05 22.65 1.82
C ALA A 65 48.70 24.03 2.41
N SER A 66 49.70 24.50 3.18
CA SER A 66 50.09 25.90 3.44
C SER A 66 49.51 26.59 4.66
#